data_AF-A0A453AQF4-F1
#
_entry.id   AF-A0A453AQF4-F1
#
_cell.length_a   1.000
_cell.length_b   1.000
_cell.length_c   1.000
_cell.angle_alpha   90.00
_cell.angle_beta   90.00
_cell.angle_gamma   90.00
#
_symmetry.space_group_name_H-M   'P 1'
#
loop_
_entity.id
_entity.type
_entity.pdbx_description
1 polymer ?
#
loop_
_entity_poly.entity_id
_entity_poly.type
_entity_poly.pdbx_seq_one_letter_code
_entity_poly.pdbx_strand_id
1 'polypeptide(L)'
;LAVLAGPRAAARVPAREASRLSSCLRFLSPANPAAVSSAYPWKGSRKVLLEDCDAAEADAMVMWPPAPVLELARLAVDSGGDPGAIHRLLDPTMLPVPDVEGTKKSKCHLTRTPYGRHFADEEINSYFAFLFELIAARGPSVGLNVSLTRYDLFHGHLFLASGTGRLGILFHAKEYPAFDKESFPYNLGYCQTESDVPYDDSMNLRNILWLAPLPSSETKAWLAPEEC
;
A
#
# COMPACT_ATOMS: atom_id res chain seq x y z
N LEU A 1 -12.69 -7.04 10.00
CA LEU A 1 -12.03 -6.00 10.84
C LEU A 1 -10.86 -6.53 11.68
N ALA A 2 -10.87 -7.80 12.11
CA ALA A 2 -9.75 -8.38 12.87
C ALA A 2 -8.41 -8.31 12.11
N VAL A 3 -8.43 -8.51 10.80
CA VAL A 3 -7.30 -8.27 9.90
C VAL A 3 -6.65 -6.88 10.05
N LEU A 4 -7.40 -5.84 10.43
CA LEU A 4 -6.91 -4.45 10.53
C LEU A 4 -6.29 -4.12 11.90
N ALA A 5 -6.84 -4.65 12.98
CA ALA A 5 -6.50 -4.22 14.35
C ALA A 5 -6.49 -5.36 15.39
N GLY A 6 -6.54 -6.60 14.93
CA GLY A 6 -6.64 -7.81 15.74
C GLY A 6 -8.05 -8.13 16.26
N PRO A 7 -8.28 -9.36 16.76
CA PRO A 7 -9.61 -9.82 17.19
C PRO A 7 -10.19 -8.98 18.34
N ARG A 8 -9.35 -8.54 19.28
CA ARG A 8 -9.78 -7.74 20.44
C ARG A 8 -10.30 -6.36 20.07
N ALA A 9 -9.66 -5.68 19.12
CA ALA A 9 -10.11 -4.36 18.67
C ALA A 9 -11.36 -4.50 17.79
N ALA A 10 -11.39 -5.51 16.92
CA ALA A 10 -12.56 -5.79 16.08
C ALA A 10 -13.82 -6.09 16.92
N ALA A 11 -13.68 -6.84 18.01
CA ALA A 11 -14.79 -7.17 18.91
C ALA A 11 -15.37 -5.95 19.67
N ARG A 12 -14.65 -4.83 19.72
CA ARG A 12 -15.12 -3.58 20.34
C ARG A 12 -15.99 -2.74 19.42
N VAL A 13 -16.03 -3.07 18.12
CA VAL A 13 -16.84 -2.33 17.14
C VAL A 13 -18.27 -2.88 17.15
N PRO A 14 -19.31 -2.03 17.34
CA PRO A 14 -20.69 -2.47 17.27
C PRO A 14 -21.03 -3.17 15.95
N ALA A 15 -21.84 -4.22 15.98
CA ALA A 15 -22.10 -5.08 14.81
C ALA A 15 -22.57 -4.31 13.56
N ARG A 16 -23.48 -3.34 13.74
CA ARG A 16 -23.97 -2.49 12.64
C ARG A 16 -22.85 -1.67 11.99
N GLU A 17 -21.98 -1.11 12.82
CA GLU A 17 -20.82 -0.34 12.37
C GLU A 17 -19.79 -1.25 11.69
N ALA A 18 -19.58 -2.45 12.24
CA ALA A 18 -18.70 -3.45 11.64
C ALA A 18 -19.19 -3.88 10.25
N SER A 19 -20.48 -4.18 10.09
CA SER A 19 -21.07 -4.50 8.79
C SER A 19 -20.94 -3.34 7.80
N ARG A 20 -21.17 -2.10 8.24
CA ARG A 20 -20.99 -0.90 7.40
C ARG A 20 -19.54 -0.78 6.95
N LEU A 21 -18.58 -0.86 7.86
CA LEU A 21 -17.15 -0.79 7.54
C LEU A 21 -16.73 -1.91 6.59
N SER A 22 -17.15 -3.15 6.85
CA SER A 22 -16.87 -4.28 5.97
C SER A 22 -17.45 -4.11 4.57
N SER A 23 -18.64 -3.51 4.42
CA SER A 23 -19.24 -3.25 3.11
C SER A 23 -18.44 -2.23 2.27
N CYS A 24 -17.64 -1.39 2.93
CA CYS A 24 -16.74 -0.43 2.31
C CYS A 24 -15.36 -1.02 2.00
N LEU A 25 -15.08 -2.28 2.36
CA LEU A 25 -13.79 -2.90 2.03
C LEU A 25 -13.88 -3.55 0.65
N ARG A 26 -12.82 -3.36 -0.15
CA ARG A 26 -12.57 -4.08 -1.40
C ARG A 26 -11.18 -4.68 -1.30
N PHE A 27 -11.04 -5.94 -1.65
CA PHE A 27 -9.77 -6.66 -1.59
C PHE A 27 -9.20 -6.77 -2.99
N LEU A 28 -7.94 -6.34 -3.16
CA LEU A 28 -7.21 -6.46 -4.43
C LEU A 28 -6.43 -7.78 -4.53
N SER A 29 -6.36 -8.51 -3.42
CA SER A 29 -5.78 -9.86 -3.30
C SER A 29 -6.85 -10.91 -3.61
N PRO A 30 -6.49 -12.06 -4.20
CA PRO A 30 -7.44 -13.13 -4.48
C PRO A 30 -8.03 -13.70 -3.19
N ALA A 31 -9.33 -13.95 -3.20
CA ALA A 31 -10.08 -14.47 -2.05
C ALA A 31 -9.78 -15.94 -1.72
N ASN A 32 -8.94 -16.63 -2.50
CA ASN A 32 -8.62 -18.05 -2.27
C ASN A 32 -7.10 -18.31 -2.24
N PRO A 33 -6.47 -18.25 -1.06
CA PRO A 33 -5.05 -18.54 -0.87
C PRO A 33 -4.65 -19.96 -1.32
N ALA A 34 -5.57 -20.92 -1.26
CA ALA A 34 -5.28 -22.34 -1.53
C ALA A 34 -5.01 -22.65 -3.01
N ALA A 35 -5.32 -21.73 -3.92
CA ALA A 35 -5.07 -21.89 -5.35
C ALA A 35 -3.71 -21.35 -5.80
N VAL A 36 -2.97 -20.69 -4.90
CA VAL A 36 -1.82 -19.86 -5.27
C VAL A 36 -0.52 -20.53 -4.80
N SER A 37 0.27 -21.02 -5.75
CA SER A 37 1.57 -21.64 -5.47
C SER A 37 2.58 -20.62 -4.94
N SER A 38 3.34 -20.97 -3.90
CA SER A 38 4.37 -20.11 -3.29
C SER A 38 5.67 -20.02 -4.11
N ALA A 39 5.74 -20.60 -5.31
CA ALA A 39 6.97 -20.88 -6.04
C ALA A 39 7.12 -20.07 -7.34
N TYR A 40 6.82 -18.77 -7.33
CA TYR A 40 7.09 -17.88 -8.47
C TYR A 40 8.41 -17.12 -8.26
N PRO A 41 9.46 -17.38 -9.07
CA PRO A 41 10.72 -16.68 -8.96
C PRO A 41 10.62 -15.25 -9.51
N TRP A 42 10.75 -14.26 -8.63
CA TRP A 42 10.79 -12.84 -9.00
C TRP A 42 11.96 -12.54 -9.95
N LYS A 43 11.67 -11.97 -11.12
CA LYS A 43 12.67 -11.46 -12.07
C LYS A 43 12.68 -9.93 -11.99
N GLY A 44 13.46 -9.38 -11.07
CA GLY A 44 13.52 -7.95 -10.78
C GLY A 44 14.00 -7.09 -11.94
N SER A 45 13.08 -6.63 -12.78
CA SER A 45 13.36 -5.61 -13.80
C SER A 45 12.18 -4.65 -13.95
N ARG A 46 12.45 -3.38 -13.61
CA ARG A 46 11.56 -2.20 -13.55
C ARG A 46 10.66 -1.88 -14.75
N LYS A 47 10.75 -2.61 -15.86
CA LYS A 47 10.12 -2.21 -17.13
C LYS A 47 9.06 -3.19 -17.65
N VAL A 48 8.85 -4.30 -16.93
CA VAL A 48 8.06 -5.46 -17.39
C VAL A 48 7.31 -6.08 -16.20
N LEU A 49 6.66 -5.29 -15.35
CA LEU A 49 6.05 -5.82 -14.11
C LEU A 49 4.59 -6.25 -14.27
N LEU A 50 3.86 -5.71 -15.26
CA LEU A 50 2.46 -6.08 -15.52
C LEU A 50 2.14 -6.44 -16.97
N GLU A 51 2.94 -5.99 -17.95
CA GLU A 51 2.69 -6.33 -19.36
C GLU A 51 2.88 -7.84 -19.65
N ASP A 52 3.74 -8.53 -18.90
CA ASP A 52 4.01 -9.97 -19.04
C ASP A 52 3.65 -10.79 -17.79
N CYS A 53 3.14 -10.17 -16.71
CA CYS A 53 2.86 -10.87 -15.46
C CYS A 53 1.45 -11.48 -15.50
N ASP A 54 1.37 -12.81 -15.37
CA ASP A 54 0.08 -13.50 -15.26
C ASP A 54 -0.65 -13.06 -13.99
N ALA A 55 -1.98 -12.97 -14.05
CA ALA A 55 -2.80 -12.59 -12.89
C ALA A 55 -2.53 -13.51 -11.69
N ALA A 56 -2.28 -14.80 -11.94
CA ALA A 56 -1.93 -15.78 -10.92
C ALA A 56 -0.54 -15.55 -10.30
N GLU A 57 0.43 -15.06 -11.08
CA GLU A 57 1.76 -14.73 -10.58
C GLU A 57 1.73 -13.48 -9.70
N ALA A 58 1.03 -12.43 -10.14
CA ALA A 58 0.83 -11.23 -9.33
C ALA A 58 0.05 -11.53 -8.03
N ASP A 59 -0.93 -12.43 -8.08
CA ASP A 59 -1.63 -12.96 -6.91
C ASP A 59 -0.67 -13.65 -5.93
N ALA A 60 0.20 -14.52 -6.46
CA ALA A 60 1.22 -15.19 -5.67
C ALA A 60 2.18 -14.20 -5.01
N MET A 61 2.55 -13.13 -5.69
CA MET A 61 3.49 -12.13 -5.17
C MET A 61 2.87 -11.19 -4.13
N VAL A 62 1.55 -10.96 -4.18
CA VAL A 62 0.83 -10.26 -3.11
C VAL A 62 0.76 -11.14 -1.86
N MET A 63 0.48 -12.43 -2.04
CA MET A 63 0.34 -13.41 -0.95
C MET A 63 1.70 -13.81 -0.35
N TRP A 64 2.71 -13.93 -1.19
CA TRP A 64 4.08 -14.36 -0.89
C TRP A 64 5.07 -13.38 -1.51
N PRO A 65 5.32 -12.24 -0.86
CA PRO A 65 6.30 -11.26 -1.31
C PRO A 65 7.71 -11.87 -1.45
N PRO A 66 8.61 -11.23 -2.22
CA PRO A 66 10.01 -11.67 -2.31
C PRO A 66 10.70 -11.76 -0.95
N ALA A 67 11.75 -12.58 -0.89
CA ALA A 67 12.46 -12.88 0.37
C ALA A 67 12.92 -11.63 1.14
N PRO A 68 13.46 -10.55 0.52
CA PRO A 68 13.82 -9.33 1.26
C PRO A 68 12.62 -8.61 1.90
N VAL A 69 11.44 -8.68 1.29
CA VAL A 69 10.20 -8.08 1.82
C VAL A 69 9.66 -8.93 2.98
N LEU A 70 9.77 -10.25 2.87
CA LEU A 70 9.49 -11.15 3.98
C LEU A 70 10.44 -10.89 5.15
N GLU A 71 11.75 -10.77 4.92
CA GLU A 71 12.69 -10.44 6.00
C GLU A 71 12.43 -9.06 6.63
N LEU A 72 12.02 -8.06 5.83
CA LEU A 72 11.54 -6.77 6.33
C LEU A 72 10.32 -6.94 7.25
N ALA A 73 9.34 -7.76 6.87
CA ALA A 73 8.15 -8.06 7.67
C ALA A 73 8.50 -8.84 8.95
N ARG A 74 9.49 -9.75 8.90
CA ARG A 74 9.99 -10.45 10.08
C ARG A 74 10.65 -9.49 11.05
N LEU A 75 11.52 -8.61 10.55
CA LEU A 75 12.20 -7.60 11.36
C LEU A 75 11.19 -6.69 12.07
N ALA A 76 10.11 -6.30 11.39
CA ALA A 76 9.01 -5.52 11.98
C ALA A 76 8.39 -6.21 13.21
N VAL A 77 8.15 -7.52 13.12
CA VAL A 77 7.58 -8.32 14.22
C VAL A 77 8.62 -8.56 15.32
N ASP A 78 9.82 -9.00 14.97
CA ASP A 78 10.89 -9.35 15.92
C ASP A 78 11.37 -8.13 16.72
N SER A 79 11.26 -6.93 16.16
CA SER A 79 11.57 -5.66 16.84
C SER A 79 10.44 -5.14 17.73
N GLY A 80 9.32 -5.86 17.84
CA GLY A 80 8.14 -5.42 18.58
C GLY A 80 7.45 -4.21 17.97
N GLY A 81 7.63 -3.99 16.66
CA GLY A 81 7.10 -2.82 15.97
C GLY A 81 7.92 -1.53 16.17
N ASP A 82 9.23 -1.61 16.41
CA ASP A 82 10.12 -0.44 16.46
C ASP A 82 10.35 0.15 15.06
N PRO A 83 9.87 1.38 14.75
CA PRO A 83 10.14 2.02 13.46
C PRO A 83 11.63 2.23 13.19
N GLY A 84 12.44 2.34 14.25
CA GLY A 84 13.89 2.45 14.15
C GLY A 84 14.54 1.23 13.49
N ALA A 85 13.97 0.04 13.65
CA ALA A 85 14.46 -1.17 12.98
C ALA A 85 14.32 -1.07 11.46
N ILE A 86 13.19 -0.55 10.99
CA ILE A 86 12.93 -0.34 9.56
C ILE A 86 13.80 0.80 9.01
N HIS A 87 13.93 1.91 9.75
CA HIS A 87 14.77 3.03 9.32
C HIS A 87 16.25 2.66 9.13
N ARG A 88 16.76 1.66 9.87
CA ARG A 88 18.13 1.17 9.71
C ARG A 88 18.38 0.43 8.39
N LEU A 89 17.33 0.03 7.66
CA LEU A 89 17.43 -0.60 6.34
C LEU A 89 17.45 0.40 5.18
N LEU A 90 17.26 1.70 5.48
CA LEU A 90 17.36 2.75 4.47
C LEU A 90 18.81 3.01 4.11
N ASP A 91 19.08 3.26 2.83
CA ASP A 91 20.37 3.75 2.38
C ASP A 91 20.65 5.11 3.06
N PRO A 92 21.86 5.34 3.62
CA PRO A 92 22.18 6.60 4.29
C PRO A 92 22.18 7.81 3.35
N THR A 93 22.27 7.59 2.04
CA THR A 93 22.31 8.63 1.02
C THR A 93 21.00 9.40 0.97
N MET A 94 21.08 10.71 1.21
CA MET A 94 19.95 11.61 1.04
C MET A 94 19.75 11.93 -0.44
N LEU A 95 18.63 11.47 -0.99
CA LEU A 95 18.27 11.73 -2.38
C LEU A 95 17.26 12.87 -2.46
N PRO A 96 17.39 13.81 -3.41
CA PRO A 96 16.38 14.82 -3.63
C PRO A 96 15.07 14.16 -4.03
N VAL A 97 13.95 14.65 -3.49
CA VAL A 97 12.63 14.18 -3.91
C VAL A 97 12.41 14.60 -5.37
N PRO A 98 12.07 13.66 -6.28
CA PRO A 98 11.87 13.98 -7.68
C PRO A 98 10.72 14.97 -7.85
N ASP A 99 10.84 15.85 -8.86
CA ASP A 99 9.73 16.70 -9.27
C ASP A 99 8.80 15.89 -10.17
N VAL A 100 7.79 15.25 -9.57
CA VAL A 100 6.81 14.44 -10.31
C VAL A 100 5.75 15.37 -10.87
N GLU A 101 5.50 15.30 -12.18
CA GLU A 101 4.41 16.04 -12.85
C GLU A 101 4.33 17.53 -12.46
N GLY A 102 5.50 18.17 -12.30
CA GLY A 102 5.61 19.59 -11.97
C GLY A 102 5.14 19.99 -10.56
N THR A 103 5.14 19.07 -9.59
CA THR A 103 4.84 19.36 -8.16
C THR A 103 5.46 20.64 -7.63
N LYS A 104 6.71 20.93 -8.00
CA LYS A 104 7.43 22.12 -7.54
C LYS A 104 6.82 23.42 -8.07
N LYS A 105 6.30 23.43 -9.31
CA LYS A 105 5.62 24.62 -9.89
C LYS A 105 4.37 24.98 -9.10
N SER A 106 3.62 23.96 -8.67
CA SER A 106 2.42 24.13 -7.85
C SER A 106 2.74 24.39 -6.38
N LYS A 107 4.01 24.35 -5.95
CA LYS A 107 4.46 24.40 -4.54
C LYS A 107 3.98 23.22 -3.68
N CYS A 108 3.60 22.11 -4.32
CA CYS A 108 3.22 20.89 -3.61
C CYS A 108 4.46 20.20 -3.04
N HIS A 109 4.42 19.87 -1.74
CA HIS A 109 5.47 19.13 -1.06
C HIS A 109 4.83 18.00 -0.25
N LEU A 110 4.97 16.76 -0.71
CA LEU A 110 4.48 15.58 0.01
C LEU A 110 5.32 15.22 1.23
N THR A 111 6.58 15.65 1.24
CA THR A 111 7.54 15.33 2.29
C THR A 111 7.84 16.57 3.12
N ARG A 112 8.09 16.36 4.42
CA ARG A 112 8.50 17.43 5.34
C ARG A 112 9.84 18.06 4.93
N THR A 113 10.72 17.28 4.30
CA THR A 113 12.04 17.69 3.83
C THR A 113 12.15 17.49 2.32
N PRO A 114 12.95 18.29 1.60
CA PRO A 114 13.11 18.18 0.13
C PRO A 114 13.94 16.97 -0.30
N TYR A 115 14.31 16.10 0.64
CA TYR A 115 15.09 14.89 0.43
C TYR A 115 14.42 13.71 1.15
N GLY A 116 14.65 12.52 0.60
CA GLY A 116 14.23 11.24 1.15
C GLY A 116 15.35 10.20 1.04
N ARG A 117 15.01 8.96 1.37
CA ARG A 117 15.90 7.80 1.26
C ARG A 117 15.11 6.65 0.65
N HIS A 118 15.82 5.76 -0.01
CA HIS A 118 15.30 4.48 -0.48
C HIS A 118 15.78 3.37 0.45
N PHE A 119 15.19 2.18 0.34
CA PHE A 119 15.78 1.00 0.99
C PHE A 119 17.13 0.68 0.34
N ALA A 120 18.10 0.22 1.13
CA ALA A 120 19.39 -0.21 0.60
C ALA A 120 19.24 -1.43 -0.34
N ASP A 121 18.21 -2.24 -0.11
CA ASP A 121 17.85 -3.37 -0.97
C ASP A 121 16.94 -2.91 -2.13
N GLU A 122 17.41 -3.08 -3.37
CA GLU A 122 16.66 -2.71 -4.58
C GLU A 122 15.40 -3.56 -4.80
N GLU A 123 15.38 -4.81 -4.33
CA GLU A 123 14.23 -5.70 -4.48
C GLU A 123 13.05 -5.21 -3.64
N ILE A 124 13.29 -4.69 -2.43
CA ILE A 124 12.25 -4.03 -1.61
C ILE A 124 11.66 -2.83 -2.35
N ASN A 125 12.52 -1.96 -2.91
CA ASN A 125 12.06 -0.79 -3.65
C ASN A 125 11.25 -1.18 -4.89
N SER A 126 11.68 -2.22 -5.61
CA SER A 126 11.01 -2.72 -6.81
C SER A 126 9.68 -3.37 -6.50
N TYR A 127 9.58 -4.10 -5.39
CA TYR A 127 8.32 -4.69 -4.94
C TYR A 127 7.29 -3.62 -4.57
N PHE A 128 7.70 -2.54 -3.88
CA PHE A 128 6.77 -1.45 -3.58
C PHE A 128 6.32 -0.71 -4.84
N ALA A 129 7.20 -0.51 -5.82
CA ALA A 129 6.80 0.01 -7.13
C ALA A 129 5.78 -0.91 -7.82
N PHE A 130 6.02 -2.22 -7.80
CA PHE A 130 5.07 -3.22 -8.31
C PHE A 130 3.68 -3.10 -7.65
N LEU A 131 3.60 -2.88 -6.32
CA LEU A 131 2.31 -2.70 -5.65
C LEU A 131 1.53 -1.49 -6.18
N PHE A 132 2.20 -0.36 -6.45
CA PHE A 132 1.55 0.81 -7.05
C PHE A 132 0.94 0.48 -8.43
N GLU A 133 1.73 -0.13 -9.30
CA GLU A 133 1.28 -0.52 -10.65
C GLU A 133 0.15 -1.56 -10.58
N LEU A 134 0.27 -2.53 -9.68
CA LEU A 134 -0.72 -3.58 -9.49
C LEU A 134 -2.07 -3.02 -9.05
N ILE A 135 -2.06 -2.08 -8.09
CA ILE A 135 -3.27 -1.44 -7.60
C ILE A 135 -3.96 -0.67 -8.73
N ALA A 136 -3.22 0.08 -9.53
CA ALA A 136 -3.78 0.80 -10.68
C ALA A 136 -4.37 -0.15 -11.73
N ALA A 137 -3.67 -1.24 -12.04
CA ALA A 137 -4.13 -2.24 -13.00
C ALA A 137 -5.38 -3.00 -12.53
N ARG A 138 -5.46 -3.36 -11.24
CA ARG A 138 -6.53 -4.20 -10.69
C ARG A 138 -7.71 -3.44 -10.12
N GLY A 139 -7.51 -2.21 -9.69
CA GLY A 139 -8.55 -1.37 -9.09
C GLY A 139 -9.89 -1.41 -9.86
N PRO A 140 -9.90 -1.26 -11.19
CA PRO A 140 -11.14 -1.29 -11.97
C PRO A 140 -11.97 -2.58 -11.78
N SER A 141 -11.34 -3.73 -11.57
CA SER A 141 -12.03 -5.01 -11.36
C SER A 141 -12.85 -5.06 -10.07
N VAL A 142 -12.52 -4.21 -9.10
CA VAL A 142 -13.23 -4.09 -7.81
C VAL A 142 -14.00 -2.77 -7.68
N GLY A 143 -14.18 -2.05 -8.79
CA GLY A 143 -14.90 -0.78 -8.84
C GLY A 143 -14.10 0.43 -8.33
N LEU A 144 -12.77 0.33 -8.28
CA LEU A 144 -11.87 1.39 -7.83
C LEU A 144 -10.99 1.86 -9.00
N ASN A 145 -11.43 2.89 -9.72
CA ASN A 145 -10.64 3.42 -10.84
C ASN A 145 -9.60 4.43 -10.34
N VAL A 146 -8.32 4.10 -10.42
CA VAL A 146 -7.20 4.94 -9.94
C VAL A 146 -6.09 5.02 -10.98
N SER A 147 -5.36 6.12 -10.97
CA SER A 147 -4.23 6.41 -11.85
C SER A 147 -2.96 6.70 -11.04
N LEU A 148 -1.80 6.41 -11.60
CA LEU A 148 -0.50 6.78 -11.01
C LEU A 148 -0.12 8.21 -11.41
N THR A 149 -0.79 9.19 -10.81
CA THR A 149 -0.50 10.61 -11.01
C THR A 149 -0.18 11.26 -9.67
N ARG A 150 0.33 12.49 -9.69
CA ARG A 150 0.58 13.26 -8.47
C ARG A 150 -0.68 13.64 -7.67
N TYR A 151 -1.86 13.47 -8.26
CA TYR A 151 -3.16 13.84 -7.67
C TYR A 151 -3.92 12.62 -7.13
N ASP A 152 -3.64 11.45 -7.71
CA ASP A 152 -4.26 10.18 -7.38
C ASP A 152 -3.24 9.29 -6.65
N LEU A 153 -3.09 8.01 -7.00
CA LEU A 153 -2.30 7.00 -6.31
C LEU A 153 -0.80 7.33 -6.36
N PHE A 154 -0.40 8.27 -5.51
CA PHE A 154 0.91 8.92 -5.59
C PHE A 154 1.84 8.52 -4.46
N HIS A 155 1.29 8.25 -3.28
CA HIS A 155 2.07 7.91 -2.11
C HIS A 155 1.32 7.00 -1.13
N GLY A 156 2.06 6.49 -0.15
CA GLY A 156 1.50 5.69 0.94
C GLY A 156 2.36 5.74 2.19
N HIS A 157 1.82 5.20 3.28
CA HIS A 157 2.50 5.11 4.56
C HIS A 157 2.77 3.66 4.91
N LEU A 158 4.05 3.35 5.14
CA LEU A 158 4.45 2.13 5.82
C LEU A 158 4.10 2.27 7.30
N PHE A 159 3.41 1.28 7.87
CA PHE A 159 3.04 1.25 9.27
C PHE A 159 3.28 -0.12 9.89
N LEU A 160 3.34 -0.13 11.23
CA LEU A 160 3.50 -1.32 12.05
C LEU A 160 2.24 -1.48 12.90
N ALA A 161 1.51 -2.57 12.74
CA ALA A 161 0.24 -2.79 13.40
C ALA A 161 0.44 -2.97 14.91
N SER A 162 -0.36 -2.25 15.70
CA SER A 162 -0.29 -2.32 17.16
C SER A 162 -0.63 -3.74 17.66
N GLY A 163 0.16 -4.25 18.60
CA GLY A 163 -0.04 -5.55 19.23
C GLY A 163 0.54 -6.75 18.46
N THR A 164 0.66 -6.68 17.13
CA THR A 164 1.26 -7.76 16.32
C THR A 164 2.60 -7.39 15.71
N GLY A 165 2.92 -6.10 15.58
CA GLY A 165 4.10 -5.62 14.85
C GLY A 165 4.00 -5.86 13.33
N ARG A 166 2.83 -6.26 12.82
CA ARG A 166 2.64 -6.59 11.40
C ARG A 166 2.98 -5.40 10.52
N LEU A 167 3.82 -5.62 9.51
CA LEU A 167 4.13 -4.63 8.49
C LEU A 167 2.94 -4.46 7.54
N GLY A 168 2.58 -3.21 7.24
CA GLY A 168 1.58 -2.89 6.24
C GLY A 168 1.87 -1.57 5.54
N ILE A 169 1.25 -1.37 4.37
CA ILE A 169 1.28 -0.12 3.62
C ILE A 169 -0.15 0.36 3.42
N LEU A 170 -0.39 1.61 3.78
CA LEU A 170 -1.61 2.34 3.47
C LEU A 170 -1.35 3.26 2.29
N PHE A 171 -1.84 2.89 1.11
CA PHE A 171 -1.77 3.72 -0.09
C PHE A 171 -2.95 4.70 -0.13
N HIS A 172 -2.67 5.94 -0.51
CA HIS A 172 -3.70 6.95 -0.74
C HIS A 172 -4.04 6.98 -2.21
N ALA A 173 -5.32 6.82 -2.52
CA ALA A 173 -5.89 6.97 -3.84
C ALA A 173 -6.89 8.13 -3.84
N LYS A 174 -7.01 8.83 -4.96
CA LYS A 174 -7.91 9.97 -5.16
C LYS A 174 -7.75 11.04 -4.06
N GLU A 175 -6.51 11.28 -3.66
CA GLU A 175 -6.18 12.12 -2.49
C GLU A 175 -6.49 13.60 -2.74
N TYR A 176 -6.28 14.07 -3.97
CA TYR A 176 -6.49 15.46 -4.35
C TYR A 176 -7.58 15.58 -5.41
N PRO A 177 -8.88 15.50 -5.06
CA PRO A 177 -9.96 15.76 -6.00
C PRO A 177 -9.85 17.16 -6.61
N ALA A 178 -10.18 17.29 -7.89
CA ALA A 178 -10.30 18.56 -8.57
C ALA A 178 -11.31 19.46 -7.84
N PHE A 179 -10.99 20.74 -7.72
CA PHE A 179 -11.94 21.72 -7.20
C PHE A 179 -13.10 21.85 -8.18
N ASP A 180 -14.32 21.63 -7.70
CA ASP A 180 -15.54 21.85 -8.47
C ASP A 180 -16.59 22.53 -7.59
N LYS A 181 -17.24 23.57 -8.10
CA LYS A 181 -18.14 24.40 -7.29
C LYS A 181 -19.39 23.66 -6.83
N GLU A 182 -19.81 22.63 -7.55
CA GLU A 182 -21.07 21.92 -7.30
C GLU A 182 -20.83 20.62 -6.54
N SER A 183 -19.82 19.84 -6.94
CA SER A 183 -19.53 18.50 -6.42
C SER A 183 -18.43 18.46 -5.36
N PHE A 184 -17.42 19.36 -5.41
CA PHE A 184 -16.32 19.39 -4.43
C PHE A 184 -15.75 20.80 -4.20
N PRO A 185 -16.48 21.69 -3.50
CA PRO A 185 -16.11 23.11 -3.35
C PRO A 185 -15.07 23.32 -2.23
N TYR A 186 -14.10 22.42 -2.10
CA TYR A 186 -13.08 22.44 -1.06
C TYR A 186 -11.69 22.68 -1.65
N ASN A 187 -10.96 23.63 -1.06
CA ASN A 187 -9.58 23.93 -1.42
C ASN A 187 -8.63 23.15 -0.50
N LEU A 188 -7.92 22.18 -1.06
CA LEU A 188 -6.93 21.32 -0.38
C LEU A 188 -5.50 21.86 -0.50
N GLY A 189 -5.34 23.09 -1.01
CA GLY A 189 -4.07 23.78 -1.12
C GLY A 189 -3.26 23.39 -2.35
N TYR A 190 -1.95 23.60 -2.26
CA TYR A 190 -1.03 23.55 -3.40
C TYR A 190 -0.99 22.21 -4.14
N CYS A 191 -1.18 21.09 -3.44
CA CYS A 191 -1.18 19.77 -4.05
C CYS A 191 -2.42 19.46 -4.90
N GLN A 192 -3.52 20.19 -4.68
CA GLN A 192 -4.75 20.10 -5.50
C GLN A 192 -4.69 20.91 -6.80
N THR A 193 -3.76 21.87 -6.89
CA THR A 193 -3.66 22.78 -8.02
C THR A 193 -3.57 21.99 -9.32
N GLU A 194 -4.47 22.27 -10.27
CA GLU A 194 -4.55 21.59 -11.57
C GLU A 194 -4.86 20.08 -11.51
N SER A 195 -5.43 19.61 -10.40
CA SER A 195 -5.94 18.24 -10.34
C SER A 195 -7.07 18.02 -11.34
N ASP A 196 -7.02 16.88 -12.01
CA ASP A 196 -8.00 16.35 -12.95
C ASP A 196 -8.85 15.21 -12.36
N VAL A 197 -8.63 14.86 -11.08
CA VAL A 197 -9.33 13.74 -10.42
C VAL A 197 -10.76 14.15 -10.08
N PRO A 198 -11.80 13.62 -10.74
CA PRO A 198 -13.18 14.01 -10.46
C PRO A 198 -13.63 13.51 -9.09
N TYR A 199 -14.43 14.32 -8.38
CA TYR A 199 -15.07 13.87 -7.15
C TYR A 199 -16.20 12.88 -7.46
N ASP A 200 -16.17 11.72 -6.81
CA ASP A 200 -17.18 10.68 -6.92
C ASP A 200 -17.30 9.86 -5.63
N ASP A 201 -18.32 9.00 -5.55
CA ASP A 201 -18.59 8.18 -4.36
C ASP A 201 -17.49 7.14 -4.06
N SER A 202 -16.62 6.80 -5.03
CA SER A 202 -15.51 5.88 -4.79
C SER A 202 -14.39 6.51 -3.97
N MET A 203 -14.41 7.83 -3.72
CA MET A 203 -13.51 8.48 -2.76
C MET A 203 -13.74 8.07 -1.30
N ASN A 204 -14.85 7.35 -1.03
CA ASN A 204 -15.01 6.59 0.21
C ASN A 204 -13.99 5.44 0.34
N LEU A 205 -13.36 5.04 -0.76
CA LEU A 205 -12.35 3.98 -0.89
C LEU A 205 -10.93 4.55 -1.13
N ARG A 206 -10.67 5.80 -0.72
CA ARG A 206 -9.39 6.49 -0.90
C ARG A 206 -8.17 5.85 -0.22
N ASN A 207 -8.41 4.83 0.60
CA ASN A 207 -7.37 4.13 1.36
C ASN A 207 -7.32 2.68 0.90
N ILE A 208 -6.16 2.26 0.39
CA ILE A 208 -5.92 0.90 -0.08
C ILE A 208 -4.86 0.28 0.81
N LEU A 209 -5.17 -0.88 1.38
CA LEU A 209 -4.30 -1.51 2.36
C LEU A 209 -3.62 -2.75 1.79
N TRP A 210 -2.30 -2.79 1.88
CA TRP A 210 -1.51 -4.00 1.77
C TRP A 210 -0.98 -4.40 3.14
N LEU A 211 -1.02 -5.69 3.46
CA LEU A 211 -0.49 -6.24 4.69
C LEU A 211 0.48 -7.37 4.37
N ALA A 212 1.70 -7.28 4.86
CA ALA A 212 2.68 -8.35 4.70
C ALA A 212 2.20 -9.64 5.39
N PRO A 213 2.62 -10.82 4.92
CA PRO A 213 2.43 -12.07 5.65
C PRO A 213 2.99 -11.99 7.06
N LEU A 214 2.34 -12.66 8.01
CA LEU A 214 2.82 -12.73 9.40
C LEU A 214 3.73 -13.93 9.57
N PRO A 215 4.90 -13.79 10.22
CA PRO A 215 5.69 -14.95 10.60
C PRO A 215 4.95 -15.75 11.69
N SER A 216 4.86 -17.06 11.50
CA SER A 216 4.35 -17.99 12.51
C SER A 216 5.34 -18.10 13.66
N SER A 217 4.84 -17.88 14.88
CA SER A 217 5.61 -18.04 16.11
C SER A 217 5.98 -19.50 16.42
N GLU A 218 5.28 -20.47 15.83
CA GLU A 218 5.42 -21.89 16.15
C GLU A 218 6.31 -22.65 15.15
N THR A 219 6.24 -22.29 13.86
CA THR A 219 6.80 -23.12 12.77
C THR A 219 7.87 -22.42 11.93
N LYS A 220 8.18 -21.13 12.20
CA LYS A 220 8.94 -20.25 11.29
C LYS A 220 8.35 -20.15 9.86
N ALA A 221 7.16 -20.69 9.64
CA ALA A 221 6.42 -20.57 8.39
C ALA A 221 5.73 -19.21 8.31
N TRP A 222 5.28 -18.81 7.13
CA TRP A 222 4.55 -17.56 6.92
C TRP A 222 3.04 -17.83 6.90
N LEU A 223 2.27 -17.03 7.61
CA LEU A 223 0.81 -17.05 7.61
C LEU A 223 0.30 -16.09 6.54
N ALA A 224 -0.65 -16.58 5.73
CA ALA A 224 -1.24 -15.80 4.65
C ALA A 224 -1.93 -14.52 5.21
N PRO A 225 -2.00 -13.43 4.41
CA PRO A 225 -2.47 -12.15 4.91
C PRO A 225 -3.88 -12.12 5.54
N GLU A 226 -4.74 -13.06 5.17
CA GLU A 226 -6.16 -13.14 5.59
C GLU A 226 -6.41 -14.04 6.82
N GLU A 227 -5.42 -14.82 7.28
CA GLU A 227 -5.60 -15.79 8.38
C GLU A 227 -5.51 -15.18 9.80
N CYS A 228 -5.94 -13.92 9.97
CA CYS A 228 -5.92 -13.18 11.26
C CYS A 228 -7.30 -12.95 11.89
#